data_AF-A0A5M5ZUY8-F1
#
_entry.id   AF-A0A5M5ZUY8-F1
#
_cell.length_a   1.000
_cell.length_b   1.000
_cell.length_c   1.000
_cell.angle_alpha   90.00
_cell.angle_beta   90.00
_cell.angle_gamma   90.00
#
_symmetry.space_group_name_H-M   'P 1'
#
loop_
_entity.id
_entity.type
_entity.pdbx_description
1 polymer ?
#
loop_
_entity_poly.entity_id
_entity_poly.type
_entity_poly.pdbx_seq_one_letter_code
_entity_poly.pdbx_strand_id
1 'polypeptide(L)'
;MKQNKLSVYGHFTINPFHLNKVLTLNEYHLFDTIRYILESNDLEKRISNSLIKLESHFLNGEQISNAKNNLVKLKFIKIVNVDKRLGTIYKVNYDSICDIVEKINSEKNSVNRLVIADEYRKSVGLSEINKTKIKEYRNSEFDNKSIAKDRYIFSNQNITLSSNIDNSLDYQLMLNDLEYKLQNLAISKTEYEKTITKIKDEASRNNIILNNENGKWITK
;
A
#
# COMPACT_ATOMS: atom_id res chain seq x y z
N MET A 1 15.66 -11.58 13.10
CA MET A 1 14.25 -12.01 12.91
C MET A 1 14.07 -12.45 11.47
N LYS A 2 13.56 -13.67 11.22
CA LYS A 2 13.28 -14.13 9.84
C LYS A 2 12.16 -13.25 9.24
N GLN A 3 12.44 -12.58 8.13
CA GLN A 3 11.41 -11.87 7.36
C GLN A 3 10.34 -12.87 6.90
N ASN A 4 9.07 -12.49 7.01
CA ASN A 4 7.96 -13.31 6.53
C ASN A 4 8.11 -13.48 5.00
N LYS A 5 8.08 -14.72 4.49
CA LYS A 5 8.29 -15.00 3.05
C LYS A 5 7.41 -14.15 2.14
N LEU A 6 6.20 -13.79 2.57
CA LEU A 6 5.27 -13.01 1.75
C LEU A 6 5.57 -11.49 1.80
N SER A 7 6.22 -10.98 2.87
CA SER A 7 6.60 -9.56 2.91
C SER A 7 7.67 -9.22 1.88
N VAL A 8 8.53 -10.19 1.54
CA VAL A 8 9.58 -10.07 0.50
C VAL A 8 8.96 -9.83 -0.88
N TYR A 9 7.75 -10.34 -1.13
CA TYR A 9 7.01 -10.14 -2.38
C TYR A 9 6.05 -8.94 -2.34
N GLY A 10 6.23 -8.02 -1.38
CA GLY A 10 5.36 -6.84 -1.24
C GLY A 10 3.94 -7.15 -0.75
N HIS A 11 3.67 -8.39 -0.32
CA HIS A 11 2.33 -8.79 0.14
C HIS A 11 1.93 -8.13 1.47
N PHE A 12 2.92 -7.67 2.24
CA PHE A 12 2.72 -6.95 3.49
C PHE A 12 3.39 -5.59 3.44
N THR A 13 2.62 -4.52 3.20
CA THR A 13 2.92 -3.22 3.80
C THR A 13 2.65 -3.32 5.30
N ILE A 14 3.36 -2.54 6.10
CA ILE A 14 3.26 -2.67 7.54
C ILE A 14 2.09 -1.83 8.08
N ASN A 15 1.08 -2.55 8.57
CA ASN A 15 -0.22 -2.05 9.02
C ASN A 15 -0.86 -0.98 8.10
N PRO A 16 -1.01 -1.26 6.79
CA PRO A 16 -1.73 -0.40 5.86
C PRO A 16 -3.20 -0.40 6.27
N PHE A 17 -3.79 0.78 6.23
CA PHE A 17 -5.22 0.88 6.38
C PHE A 17 -5.91 0.33 5.12
N HIS A 18 -6.62 -0.78 5.27
CA HIS A 18 -7.37 -1.39 4.16
C HIS A 18 -8.72 -0.69 3.93
N LEU A 19 -9.14 -0.59 2.67
CA LEU A 19 -10.47 -0.08 2.31
C LEU A 19 -11.61 -0.85 2.97
N ASN A 20 -11.42 -2.12 3.36
CA ASN A 20 -12.41 -2.89 4.12
C ASN A 20 -12.70 -2.37 5.54
N LYS A 21 -12.02 -1.29 5.96
CA LYS A 21 -12.31 -0.54 7.18
C LYS A 21 -13.18 0.70 6.90
N VAL A 22 -13.27 1.14 5.65
CA VAL A 22 -14.20 2.20 5.20
C VAL A 22 -15.41 1.58 4.49
N LEU A 23 -15.25 0.42 3.88
CA LEU A 23 -16.27 -0.32 3.15
C LEU A 23 -16.75 -1.52 3.97
N THR A 24 -18.05 -1.81 3.92
CA THR A 24 -18.54 -3.13 4.33
C THR A 24 -17.96 -4.23 3.43
N LEU A 25 -18.02 -5.48 3.87
CA LEU A 25 -17.52 -6.61 3.09
C LEU A 25 -18.13 -6.64 1.67
N ASN A 26 -19.45 -6.45 1.59
CA ASN A 26 -20.18 -6.40 0.32
C ASN A 26 -19.76 -5.22 -0.56
N GLU A 27 -19.61 -4.03 0.03
CA GLU A 27 -19.14 -2.84 -0.70
C GLU A 27 -17.71 -3.04 -1.23
N TYR A 28 -16.83 -3.64 -0.43
CA TYR A 28 -15.45 -3.94 -0.79
C TYR A 28 -15.37 -4.90 -1.97
N HIS A 29 -16.09 -6.04 -1.91
CA HIS A 29 -16.11 -7.00 -3.01
C HIS A 29 -16.69 -6.41 -4.28
N LEU A 30 -17.80 -5.68 -4.19
CA LEU A 30 -18.37 -5.00 -5.37
C LEU A 30 -17.37 -4.04 -6.01
N PHE A 31 -16.72 -3.22 -5.18
CA PHE A 31 -15.73 -2.27 -5.65
C PHE A 31 -14.56 -2.97 -6.35
N ASP A 32 -14.02 -4.02 -5.74
CA ASP A 32 -12.87 -4.76 -6.30
C ASP A 32 -13.25 -5.47 -7.60
N THR A 33 -14.44 -6.08 -7.69
CA THR A 33 -14.98 -6.65 -8.94
C THR A 33 -15.09 -5.58 -10.04
N ILE A 34 -15.66 -4.41 -9.72
CA ILE A 34 -15.78 -3.30 -10.69
C ILE A 34 -14.39 -2.86 -11.15
N ARG A 35 -13.47 -2.64 -10.21
CA ARG A 35 -12.10 -2.20 -10.50
C ARG A 35 -11.38 -3.20 -11.40
N TYR A 36 -11.40 -4.48 -11.04
CA TYR A 36 -10.76 -5.56 -11.79
C TYR A 36 -11.27 -5.65 -13.24
N ILE A 37 -12.59 -5.59 -13.44
CA ILE A 37 -13.20 -5.66 -14.78
C ILE A 37 -12.92 -4.39 -15.60
N LEU A 38 -12.79 -3.21 -14.97
CA LEU A 38 -12.44 -1.99 -15.69
C LEU A 38 -10.97 -1.90 -16.08
N GLU A 39 -10.10 -2.58 -15.32
CA GLU A 39 -8.66 -2.72 -15.58
C GLU A 39 -8.36 -3.79 -16.63
N SER A 40 -9.29 -4.72 -16.91
CA SER A 40 -9.16 -5.63 -18.05
C SER A 40 -9.38 -4.88 -19.37
N ASN A 41 -8.68 -5.32 -20.43
CA ASN A 41 -8.58 -4.63 -21.73
C ASN A 41 -9.87 -4.62 -22.57
N ASP A 42 -11.04 -4.78 -21.96
CA ASP A 42 -12.32 -4.88 -22.68
C ASP A 42 -12.89 -3.51 -23.06
N LEU A 43 -13.32 -3.37 -24.32
CA LEU A 43 -13.67 -2.08 -24.95
C LEU A 43 -15.01 -1.52 -24.49
N GLU A 44 -15.99 -2.35 -24.13
CA GLU A 44 -17.32 -1.87 -23.75
C GLU A 44 -17.48 -1.56 -22.25
N LYS A 45 -16.59 -2.06 -21.37
CA LYS A 45 -16.55 -1.78 -19.91
C LYS A 45 -17.92 -1.80 -19.20
N ARG A 46 -18.87 -2.58 -19.71
CA ARG A 46 -20.21 -2.77 -19.13
C ARG A 46 -20.20 -3.96 -18.20
N ILE A 47 -20.73 -3.78 -16.99
CA ILE A 47 -20.75 -4.82 -15.96
C ILE A 47 -22.20 -5.13 -15.60
N SER A 48 -22.63 -6.35 -15.92
CA SER A 48 -23.98 -6.84 -15.64
C SER A 48 -24.13 -7.28 -14.18
N ASN A 49 -25.36 -7.27 -13.65
CA ASN A 49 -25.63 -7.78 -12.31
C ASN A 49 -25.34 -9.28 -12.19
N SER A 50 -25.51 -10.05 -13.26
CA SER A 50 -25.18 -11.47 -13.29
C SER A 50 -23.68 -11.70 -13.15
N LEU A 51 -22.86 -10.89 -13.83
CA LEU A 51 -21.40 -10.93 -13.68
C LEU A 51 -20.97 -10.54 -12.27
N ILE A 52 -21.58 -9.49 -11.70
CA ILE A 52 -21.33 -9.12 -10.30
C ILE A 52 -21.65 -10.29 -9.37
N LYS A 53 -22.80 -10.98 -9.55
CA LYS A 53 -23.15 -12.15 -8.73
C LYS A 53 -22.19 -13.32 -8.89
N LEU A 54 -21.63 -13.52 -10.10
CA LEU A 54 -20.67 -14.58 -10.36
C LEU A 54 -19.34 -14.33 -9.66
N GLU A 55 -18.85 -13.08 -9.73
CA GLU A 55 -17.52 -12.68 -9.26
C GLU A 55 -17.48 -12.26 -7.78
N SER A 56 -18.61 -12.35 -7.06
CA SER A 56 -18.69 -11.89 -5.67
C SER A 56 -19.69 -12.68 -4.84
N HIS A 57 -19.72 -12.41 -3.54
CA HIS A 57 -20.55 -13.15 -2.57
C HIS A 57 -21.99 -12.63 -2.44
N PHE A 58 -22.51 -11.87 -3.42
CA PHE A 58 -23.87 -11.33 -3.34
C PHE A 58 -24.94 -12.42 -3.51
N LEU A 59 -25.88 -12.47 -2.57
CA LEU A 59 -26.98 -13.43 -2.60
C LEU A 59 -28.15 -12.95 -3.46
N ASN A 60 -28.37 -11.63 -3.55
CA ASN A 60 -29.51 -11.05 -4.27
C ASN A 60 -29.20 -9.68 -4.90
N GLY A 61 -30.12 -9.21 -5.75
CA GLY A 61 -29.97 -7.94 -6.47
C GLY A 61 -30.15 -6.69 -5.59
N GLU A 62 -30.83 -6.83 -4.45
CA GLU A 62 -31.02 -5.73 -3.49
C GLU A 62 -29.70 -5.39 -2.79
N GLN A 63 -28.96 -6.40 -2.33
CA GLN A 63 -27.63 -6.22 -1.74
C GLN A 63 -26.67 -5.52 -2.73
N ILE A 64 -26.71 -5.92 -4.01
CA ILE A 64 -25.94 -5.28 -5.07
C ILE A 64 -26.34 -3.81 -5.21
N SER A 65 -27.64 -3.52 -5.25
CA SER A 65 -28.14 -2.14 -5.40
C SER A 65 -27.77 -1.26 -4.22
N ASN A 66 -27.88 -1.79 -3.00
CA ASN A 66 -27.47 -1.09 -1.78
C ASN A 66 -25.96 -0.81 -1.76
N ALA A 67 -25.14 -1.81 -2.09
CA ALA A 67 -23.69 -1.63 -2.17
C ALA A 67 -23.30 -0.61 -3.25
N LYS A 68 -23.93 -0.65 -4.43
CA LYS A 68 -23.73 0.36 -5.49
C LYS A 68 -24.04 1.77 -5.00
N ASN A 69 -25.21 1.95 -4.39
CA ASN A 69 -25.63 3.25 -3.87
C ASN A 69 -24.66 3.79 -2.81
N ASN A 70 -24.16 2.92 -1.93
CA ASN A 70 -23.18 3.30 -0.92
C ASN A 70 -21.83 3.69 -1.54
N LEU A 71 -21.33 2.93 -2.53
CA LEU A 71 -20.09 3.26 -3.24
C LEU A 71 -20.19 4.59 -4.01
N VAL A 72 -21.37 4.90 -4.56
CA VAL A 72 -21.65 6.21 -5.20
C VAL A 72 -21.66 7.33 -4.16
N LYS A 73 -22.32 7.14 -3.01
CA LYS A 73 -22.30 8.13 -1.90
C LYS A 73 -20.89 8.39 -1.38
N LEU A 74 -20.08 7.34 -1.26
CA LEU A 74 -18.66 7.41 -0.89
C LEU A 74 -17.78 8.00 -2.00
N LYS A 75 -18.34 8.33 -3.17
CA LYS A 75 -17.63 8.84 -4.35
C LYS A 75 -16.53 7.92 -4.87
N PHE A 76 -16.56 6.62 -4.56
CA PHE A 76 -15.57 5.66 -5.04
C PHE A 76 -15.83 5.26 -6.48
N ILE A 77 -17.11 5.24 -6.88
CA ILE A 77 -17.53 5.00 -8.26
C ILE A 77 -18.54 6.07 -8.70
N LYS A 78 -18.60 6.30 -10.00
CA LYS A 78 -19.66 7.04 -10.68
C LYS A 78 -20.36 6.10 -11.66
N ILE A 79 -21.69 6.12 -11.66
CA ILE A 79 -22.50 5.45 -12.68
C ILE A 79 -22.55 6.35 -13.90
N VAL A 80 -22.02 5.88 -15.03
CA VAL A 80 -21.96 6.64 -16.29
C VAL A 80 -23.18 6.34 -17.16
N ASN A 81 -23.55 5.06 -17.28
CA ASN A 81 -24.69 4.63 -18.06
C ASN A 81 -25.29 3.35 -17.47
N VAL A 82 -26.61 3.24 -17.48
CA VAL A 82 -27.34 2.05 -17.04
C VAL A 82 -28.17 1.52 -18.21
N ASP A 83 -27.88 0.29 -18.62
CA ASP A 83 -28.68 -0.46 -19.58
C ASP A 83 -29.27 -1.70 -18.89
N LYS A 84 -30.58 -1.91 -19.01
CA LYS A 84 -31.28 -3.03 -18.35
C LYS A 84 -30.88 -4.41 -18.90
N ARG A 85 -30.44 -4.48 -20.16
CA ARG A 85 -30.05 -5.71 -20.85
C ARG A 85 -28.54 -5.95 -20.78
N LEU A 86 -27.75 -4.89 -21.00
CA LEU A 86 -26.29 -4.98 -21.14
C LEU A 86 -25.52 -4.72 -19.83
N GLY A 87 -26.15 -4.08 -18.84
CA GLY A 87 -25.53 -3.77 -17.56
C GLY A 87 -25.12 -2.31 -17.41
N THR A 88 -24.20 -2.03 -16.50
CA THR A 88 -23.86 -0.66 -16.07
C THR A 88 -22.42 -0.33 -16.41
N ILE A 89 -22.19 0.88 -16.94
CA ILE A 89 -20.87 1.46 -17.11
C ILE A 89 -20.54 2.27 -15.86
N TYR A 90 -19.36 1.98 -15.28
CA TYR A 90 -18.84 2.68 -14.11
C TYR A 90 -17.58 3.44 -14.47
N LYS A 91 -17.31 4.50 -13.70
CA LYS A 91 -15.99 5.14 -13.62
C LYS A 91 -15.51 5.08 -12.18
N VAL A 92 -14.31 4.59 -11.95
CA VAL A 92 -13.65 4.64 -10.64
C VAL A 92 -13.09 6.05 -10.43
N ASN A 93 -13.26 6.57 -9.23
CA ASN A 93 -12.71 7.86 -8.84
C ASN A 93 -11.53 7.63 -7.88
N TYR A 94 -10.35 7.44 -8.48
CA TYR A 94 -9.14 7.13 -7.73
C TYR A 94 -8.72 8.30 -6.82
N ASP A 95 -8.93 9.55 -7.22
CA ASP A 95 -8.57 10.72 -6.41
C ASP A 95 -9.26 10.69 -5.04
N SER A 96 -10.58 10.52 -5.02
CA SER A 96 -11.33 10.44 -3.75
C SER A 96 -10.96 9.22 -2.90
N ILE A 97 -10.51 8.12 -3.53
CA ILE A 97 -10.03 6.92 -2.82
C ILE A 97 -8.65 7.19 -2.21
N CYS A 98 -7.74 7.78 -2.98
CA CYS A 98 -6.41 8.16 -2.52
C CYS A 98 -6.50 9.15 -1.36
N ASP A 99 -7.32 10.19 -1.47
CA ASP A 99 -7.52 11.20 -0.42
C ASP A 99 -7.88 10.57 0.93
N ILE A 100 -8.87 9.67 0.95
CA ILE A 100 -9.29 9.03 2.20
C ILE A 100 -8.26 8.03 2.73
N VAL A 101 -7.61 7.27 1.83
CA VAL A 101 -6.56 6.30 2.20
C VAL A 101 -5.35 7.03 2.78
N GLU A 102 -4.91 8.13 2.19
CA GLU A 102 -3.83 8.97 2.68
C GLU A 102 -4.17 9.60 4.02
N LYS A 103 -5.37 10.20 4.14
CA LYS A 103 -5.84 10.77 5.41
C LYS A 103 -5.79 9.75 6.54
N ILE A 104 -6.26 8.53 6.29
CA ILE A 104 -6.27 7.49 7.33
C ILE A 104 -4.86 6.96 7.60
N ASN A 105 -4.04 6.73 6.57
CA ASN A 105 -2.68 6.24 6.78
C ASN A 105 -1.76 7.27 7.47
N SER A 106 -2.06 8.57 7.33
CA SER A 106 -1.36 9.65 8.03
C SER A 106 -1.54 9.57 9.56
N GLU A 107 -2.68 9.05 10.02
CA GLU A 107 -2.95 8.85 11.45
C GLU A 107 -2.05 7.76 12.04
N LYS A 108 -1.45 8.07 13.19
CA LYS A 108 -0.49 7.22 13.91
C LYS A 108 -1.15 6.31 14.95
N ASN A 109 -2.40 6.52 15.31
CA ASN A 109 -3.16 5.68 16.24
C ASN A 109 -4.16 4.80 15.48
N SER A 110 -4.13 3.49 15.72
CA SER A 110 -4.95 2.51 14.97
C SER A 110 -6.45 2.66 15.22
N VAL A 111 -6.84 3.06 16.44
CA VAL A 111 -8.24 3.29 16.80
C VAL A 111 -8.74 4.57 16.14
N ASN A 112 -7.94 5.64 16.12
CA ASN A 112 -8.27 6.89 15.43
C ASN A 112 -8.41 6.71 13.92
N ARG A 113 -7.65 5.80 13.31
CA ARG A 113 -7.87 5.42 11.90
C ARG A 113 -9.30 4.91 11.64
N LEU A 114 -9.82 4.08 12.55
CA LEU A 114 -11.21 3.58 12.47
C LEU A 114 -12.23 4.72 12.68
N VAL A 115 -11.91 5.68 13.55
CA VAL A 115 -12.75 6.86 13.81
C VAL A 115 -12.84 7.72 12.56
N ILE A 116 -11.71 8.04 11.92
CA ILE A 116 -11.67 8.80 10.66
C ILE A 116 -12.50 8.11 9.58
N ALA A 117 -12.43 6.78 9.49
CA ALA A 117 -13.23 6.01 8.53
C ALA A 117 -14.74 6.09 8.80
N ASP A 118 -15.16 5.93 10.06
CA ASP A 118 -16.56 6.04 10.46
C ASP A 118 -17.08 7.49 10.31
N GLU A 119 -16.26 8.50 10.59
CA GLU A 119 -16.56 9.92 10.33
C GLU A 119 -16.74 10.21 8.84
N TYR A 120 -15.87 9.64 7.99
CA TYR A 120 -16.02 9.75 6.54
C TYR A 120 -17.36 9.18 6.07
N ARG A 121 -17.73 7.97 6.52
CA ARG A 121 -19.03 7.37 6.20
C ARG A 121 -20.20 8.25 6.65
N LYS A 122 -20.15 8.78 7.88
CA LYS A 122 -21.18 9.69 8.39
C LYS A 122 -21.30 10.96 7.57
N SER A 123 -20.18 11.53 7.12
CA SER A 123 -20.16 12.75 6.31
C SER A 123 -20.92 12.62 4.98
N VAL A 124 -21.07 11.40 4.48
CA VAL A 124 -21.84 11.07 3.27
C VAL A 124 -23.21 10.42 3.58
N GLY A 125 -23.66 10.48 4.82
CA GLY A 125 -24.96 9.95 5.26
C GLY A 125 -25.05 8.43 5.31
N LEU A 126 -23.93 7.75 5.57
CA LEU A 126 -23.88 6.29 5.79
C LEU A 126 -23.62 5.95 7.26
N SER A 127 -24.10 4.78 7.66
CA SER A 127 -23.87 4.25 9.01
C SER A 127 -22.40 3.89 9.24
N GLU A 128 -21.98 4.06 10.48
CA GLU A 128 -20.69 3.59 11.02
C GLU A 128 -20.58 2.07 10.90
N ILE A 129 -19.36 1.55 10.67
CA ILE A 129 -19.12 0.10 10.54
C ILE A 129 -18.08 -0.41 11.56
N ASN A 130 -17.32 0.50 12.18
CA ASN A 130 -16.28 0.14 13.15
C ASN A 130 -16.66 0.44 14.60
N LYS A 131 -17.85 1.01 14.84
CA LYS A 131 -18.34 1.42 16.17
C LYS A 131 -18.03 0.43 17.30
N THR A 132 -18.32 -0.86 17.12
CA THR A 132 -18.06 -1.88 18.14
C THR A 132 -16.58 -2.02 18.45
N LYS A 133 -15.72 -2.05 17.42
CA LYS A 133 -14.26 -2.14 17.59
C LYS A 133 -13.71 -0.89 18.23
N ILE A 134 -14.18 0.29 17.83
CA ILE A 134 -13.78 1.55 18.46
C ILE A 134 -14.12 1.51 19.95
N LYS A 135 -15.34 1.10 20.32
CA LYS A 135 -15.75 0.99 21.73
C LYS A 135 -14.90 0.00 22.52
N GLU A 136 -14.53 -1.13 21.91
CA GLU A 136 -13.71 -2.17 22.54
C GLU A 136 -12.27 -1.72 22.80
N TYR A 137 -11.65 -1.04 21.83
CA TYR A 137 -10.23 -0.71 21.90
C TYR A 137 -9.95 0.71 22.42
N ARG A 138 -10.94 1.60 22.49
CA ARG A 138 -10.76 2.95 23.04
C ARG A 138 -10.34 2.90 24.51
N ASN A 139 -9.36 3.71 24.89
CA ASN A 139 -8.74 3.78 26.22
C ASN A 139 -8.07 2.47 26.68
N SER A 140 -7.94 1.47 25.80
CA SER A 140 -7.15 0.28 26.10
C SER A 140 -5.65 0.60 26.01
N GLU A 141 -4.80 -0.29 26.51
CA GLU A 141 -3.35 -0.19 26.29
C GLU A 141 -2.95 -0.12 24.81
N PHE A 142 -3.81 -0.63 23.91
CA PHE A 142 -3.62 -0.55 22.47
C PHE A 142 -3.90 0.85 21.91
N ASP A 143 -4.84 1.60 22.50
CA ASP A 143 -5.12 2.99 22.12
C ASP A 143 -3.94 3.91 22.46
N ASN A 144 -3.25 3.64 23.57
CA ASN A 144 -2.13 4.46 24.02
C ASN A 144 -0.80 4.14 23.29
N LYS A 145 -0.78 3.15 22.39
CA LYS A 145 0.39 2.79 21.60
C LYS A 145 0.37 3.51 20.25
N SER A 146 1.34 4.40 20.03
CA SER A 146 1.63 4.92 18.70
C SER A 146 2.10 3.77 17.79
N ILE A 147 1.54 3.66 16.58
CA ILE A 147 1.94 2.67 15.56
C ILE A 147 3.42 2.86 15.15
N ALA A 148 4.14 3.89 15.64
CA ALA A 148 5.58 4.05 15.40
C ALA A 148 6.42 2.80 15.73
N LYS A 149 5.99 1.95 16.69
CA LYS A 149 6.64 0.67 16.98
C LYS A 149 6.21 -0.48 16.06
N ASP A 150 5.06 -0.34 15.42
CA ASP A 150 4.48 -1.34 14.53
C ASP A 150 4.66 -1.01 13.06
N ARG A 151 5.21 0.16 12.67
CA ARG A 151 5.60 0.49 11.28
C ARG A 151 7.01 -0.01 11.02
N TYR A 152 7.17 -1.00 10.16
CA TYR A 152 8.44 -1.20 9.46
C TYR A 152 8.47 -0.14 8.37
N ILE A 153 9.47 0.74 8.44
CA ILE A 153 9.71 1.73 7.41
C ILE A 153 10.34 0.98 6.23
N PHE A 154 9.59 0.79 5.15
CA PHE A 154 10.23 0.56 3.86
C PHE A 154 10.90 1.88 3.47
N SER A 155 12.21 1.97 3.61
CA SER A 155 13.00 3.09 3.10
C SER A 155 13.10 3.00 1.58
N ASN A 156 11.99 3.17 0.87
CA ASN A 156 12.00 3.60 -0.53
C ASN A 156 12.00 5.13 -0.59
N GLN A 157 12.84 5.77 0.24
CA GLN A 157 13.11 7.17 0.03
C GLN A 157 14.04 7.27 -1.18
N ASN A 158 13.45 7.60 -2.33
CA ASN A 158 14.09 8.58 -3.20
C ASN A 158 14.25 9.84 -2.34
N ILE A 159 15.34 9.87 -1.57
CA ILE A 159 15.79 11.08 -0.94
C ILE A 159 16.22 11.95 -2.11
N THR A 160 15.44 12.99 -2.44
CA THR A 160 16.02 14.18 -3.05
C THR A 160 17.02 14.70 -2.04
N LEU A 161 18.24 14.17 -2.11
CA LEU A 161 19.36 14.56 -1.28
C LEU A 161 19.68 15.99 -1.65
N SER A 162 19.44 16.90 -0.71
CA SER A 162 20.17 18.15 -0.67
C SER A 162 21.66 17.80 -0.84
N SER A 163 22.30 18.47 -1.78
CA SER A 163 23.56 18.13 -2.43
C SER A 163 24.81 18.23 -1.54
N ASN A 164 24.81 17.68 -0.33
CA ASN A 164 25.94 17.76 0.62
C ASN A 164 25.97 16.63 1.67
N ILE A 165 25.44 15.43 1.38
CA ILE A 165 25.57 14.28 2.30
C ILE A 165 26.71 13.37 1.83
N ASP A 166 27.60 13.07 2.78
CA ASP A 166 28.82 12.26 2.68
C ASP A 166 28.82 11.17 1.60
N ASN A 167 29.70 11.31 0.60
CA ASN A 167 29.99 10.31 -0.44
C ASN A 167 30.29 8.91 0.14
N SER A 168 30.72 8.81 1.41
CA SER A 168 30.99 7.54 2.11
C SER A 168 29.71 6.73 2.39
N LEU A 169 28.57 7.39 2.56
CA LEU A 169 27.27 6.74 2.78
C LEU A 169 26.76 6.07 1.49
N ASP A 170 26.97 6.72 0.34
CA ASP A 170 26.56 6.19 -0.96
C ASP A 170 27.31 4.90 -1.31
N TYR A 171 28.63 4.86 -1.09
CA TYR A 171 29.41 3.63 -1.30
C TYR A 171 29.02 2.51 -0.34
N GLN A 172 28.59 2.84 0.88
CA GLN A 172 28.07 1.83 1.81
C GLN A 172 26.74 1.24 1.34
N LEU A 173 25.84 2.07 0.79
CA LEU A 173 24.58 1.62 0.22
C LEU A 173 24.79 0.71 -1.00
N MET A 174 25.74 1.08 -1.87
CA MET A 174 26.09 0.26 -3.04
C MET A 174 26.66 -1.12 -2.63
N LEU A 175 27.52 -1.18 -1.61
CA LEU A 175 28.02 -2.46 -1.07
C LEU A 175 26.90 -3.31 -0.47
N ASN A 176 26.03 -2.70 0.35
CA ASN A 176 24.95 -3.42 1.02
C ASN A 176 23.96 -4.02 0.00
N ASP A 177 23.63 -3.30 -1.07
CA ASP A 177 22.80 -3.80 -2.17
C ASP A 177 23.50 -4.95 -2.92
N LEU A 178 24.81 -4.83 -3.17
CA LEU A 178 25.58 -5.86 -3.86
C LEU A 178 25.70 -7.16 -3.03
N GLU A 179 25.95 -7.05 -1.72
CA GLU A 179 25.96 -8.17 -0.77
C GLU A 179 24.59 -8.83 -0.67
N TYR A 180 23.53 -8.03 -0.62
CA TYR A 180 22.15 -8.51 -0.64
C TYR A 180 21.86 -9.30 -1.93
N LYS A 181 22.25 -8.79 -3.10
CA LYS A 181 22.09 -9.49 -4.38
C LYS A 181 22.85 -10.81 -4.41
N LEU A 182 24.07 -10.86 -3.86
CA LEU A 182 24.86 -12.09 -3.77
C LEU A 182 24.22 -13.12 -2.83
N GLN A 183 23.77 -12.69 -1.64
CA GLN A 183 23.11 -13.55 -0.65
C GLN A 183 21.80 -14.15 -1.18
N ASN A 184 21.10 -13.42 -2.05
CA ASN A 184 19.86 -13.88 -2.69
C ASN A 184 20.09 -14.58 -4.04
N LEU A 185 21.34 -14.89 -4.40
CA LEU A 185 21.71 -15.55 -5.66
C LEU A 185 21.25 -14.80 -6.92
N ALA A 186 20.96 -13.51 -6.80
CA ALA A 186 20.55 -12.66 -7.91
C ALA A 186 21.74 -12.28 -8.82
N ILE A 187 22.96 -12.36 -8.28
CA ILE A 187 24.22 -12.23 -9.01
C ILE A 187 25.16 -13.36 -8.62
N SER A 188 26.05 -13.75 -9.52
CA SER A 188 27.10 -14.73 -9.23
C SER A 188 28.21 -14.12 -8.36
N LYS A 189 28.96 -14.99 -7.66
CA LYS A 189 30.16 -14.57 -6.90
C LYS A 189 31.18 -13.84 -7.78
N THR A 190 31.35 -14.27 -9.02
CA THR A 190 32.25 -13.65 -9.99
C THR A 190 31.79 -12.24 -10.39
N GLU A 191 30.49 -12.00 -10.53
CA GLU A 191 29.94 -10.67 -10.80
C GLU A 191 30.03 -9.75 -9.59
N TYR A 192 29.81 -10.31 -8.39
CA TYR A 192 30.02 -9.60 -7.14
C TYR A 192 31.47 -9.08 -7.03
N GLU A 193 32.46 -9.95 -7.23
CA GLU A 193 33.89 -9.61 -7.14
C GLU A 193 34.33 -8.55 -8.16
N LYS A 194 33.79 -8.61 -9.39
CA LYS A 194 34.02 -7.57 -10.41
C LYS A 194 33.42 -6.23 -10.02
N THR A 195 32.23 -6.24 -9.44
CA THR A 195 31.47 -5.02 -9.14
C THR A 195 32.00 -4.33 -7.88
N ILE A 196 32.36 -5.10 -6.85
CA ILE A 196 32.96 -4.54 -5.62
C ILE A 196 34.31 -3.89 -5.91
N THR A 197 35.09 -4.44 -6.84
CA THR A 197 36.37 -3.84 -7.26
C THR A 197 36.16 -2.47 -7.88
N LYS A 198 35.17 -2.34 -8.79
CA LYS A 198 34.82 -1.06 -9.41
C LYS A 198 34.37 -0.01 -8.39
N ILE A 199 33.54 -0.41 -7.43
CA ILE A 199 33.06 0.48 -6.35
C ILE A 199 34.25 0.97 -5.51
N LYS A 200 35.20 0.09 -5.17
CA LYS A 200 36.41 0.46 -4.43
C LYS A 200 37.33 1.39 -5.23
N ASP A 201 37.50 1.15 -6.52
CA ASP A 201 38.30 2.02 -7.39
C ASP A 201 37.69 3.42 -7.52
N GLU A 202 36.37 3.50 -7.63
CA GLU A 202 35.63 4.76 -7.70
C GLU A 202 35.68 5.54 -6.38
N ALA A 203 35.47 4.86 -5.24
CA ALA A 203 35.59 5.46 -3.92
C ALA A 203 37.01 5.99 -3.65
N SER A 204 38.04 5.24 -4.06
CA SER A 204 39.44 5.64 -3.91
C SER A 204 39.76 6.93 -4.68
N ARG A 205 39.20 7.11 -5.89
CA ARG A 205 39.33 8.37 -6.67
C ARG A 205 38.70 9.57 -5.95
N ASN A 206 37.75 9.33 -5.06
CA ASN A 206 37.10 10.33 -4.22
C ASN A 206 37.69 10.39 -2.80
N ASN A 207 38.93 9.91 -2.60
CA ASN A 207 39.64 9.87 -1.32
C ASN A 207 38.91 9.09 -0.21
N ILE A 208 38.12 8.08 -0.56
CA ILE A 208 37.38 7.26 0.39
C ILE A 208 37.87 5.81 0.29
N ILE A 209 38.25 5.22 1.43
CA ILE A 209 38.77 3.85 1.52
C ILE A 209 37.93 3.01 2.46
N LEU A 210 37.76 1.72 2.16
CA LEU A 210 37.06 0.80 3.06
C LEU A 210 38.04 0.33 4.14
N ASN A 211 37.76 0.67 5.39
CA ASN A 211 38.52 0.16 6.52
C ASN A 211 38.19 -1.33 6.72
N ASN A 212 39.18 -2.19 6.49
CA ASN A 212 39.01 -3.64 6.56
C ASN A 212 38.83 -4.16 8.00
N GLU A 213 39.13 -3.38 9.04
CA GLU A 213 39.01 -3.79 10.44
C GLU A 213 37.57 -3.67 10.96
N ASN A 214 36.85 -2.63 10.53
CA ASN A 214 35.49 -2.33 10.99
C ASN A 214 34.44 -2.31 9.88
N GLY A 215 34.84 -2.56 8.63
CA GLY A 215 33.97 -2.65 7.46
C GLY A 215 33.32 -1.33 7.05
N LYS A 216 33.86 -0.18 7.48
CA LYS A 216 33.30 1.15 7.19
C LYS A 216 34.16 1.94 6.22
N TRP A 217 33.52 2.70 5.35
CA TRP A 217 34.20 3.67 4.50
C TRP A 217 34.68 4.87 5.32
N ILE A 218 35.94 5.24 5.15
CA ILE A 218 36.57 6.40 5.80
C ILE A 218 37.21 7.29 4.75
N THR A 219 37.14 8.60 4.94
CA THR A 219 37.91 9.56 4.16
C THR A 219 39.39 9.39 4.51
N LYS A 220 40.24 9.37 3.51
CA LYS A 220 41.69 9.27 3.64
C LYS A 220 42.30 10.56 4.15
#